data_AF-A0A1Q5KIY6-F1
#
_entry.id   AF-A0A1Q5KIY6-F1
#
_cell.length_a   1.000
_cell.length_b   1.000
_cell.length_c   1.000
_cell.angle_alpha   90.00
_cell.angle_beta   90.00
_cell.angle_gamma   90.00
#
_symmetry.space_group_name_H-M   'P 1'
#
loop_
_entity.id
_entity.type
_entity.pdbx_description
1 polymer ?
#
loop_
_entity_poly.entity_id
_entity_poly.type
_entity_poly.pdbx_seq_one_letter_code
_entity_poly.pdbx_strand_id
1 'polypeptide(L)' 'MKLLLDSTLCQGYGLCQEPAPELIDLDEWGYAQVRGTTVPEGGEEAAAAAVAACPNSALRLVK' A
#
# COMPACT_ATOMS: atom_id res chain seq x y z
N MET A 1 -12.73 2.68 5.91
CA MET A 1 -11.74 2.94 4.86
C MET A 1 -10.91 1.68 4.65
N LYS A 2 -10.60 1.36 3.40
CA LYS A 2 -9.87 0.16 3.02
C LYS A 2 -8.71 0.52 2.08
N LEU A 3 -7.57 -0.11 2.30
CA LEU A 3 -6.42 -0.04 1.40
C LEU A 3 -6.45 -1.26 0.49
N LEU A 4 -6.55 -1.01 -0.81
CA LEU A 4 -6.60 -2.05 -1.83
C LEU A 4 -5.36 -1.96 -2.72
N LEU A 5 -4.82 -3.13 -3.05
CA LEU A 5 -3.75 -3.31 -4.01
C LEU A 5 -4.30 -4.01 -5.27
N ASP A 6 -3.99 -3.44 -6.43
CA ASP A 6 -4.08 -4.12 -7.71
C ASP A 6 -2.72 -4.74 -8.04
N SER A 7 -2.61 -6.05 -7.85
CA SER A 7 -1.36 -6.78 -8.11
C SER A 7 -0.99 -6.81 -9.59
N THR A 8 -1.92 -6.57 -10.51
CA THR A 8 -1.64 -6.52 -11.96
C THR A 8 -0.93 -5.23 -12.38
N LEU A 9 -1.05 -4.18 -11.56
CA LEU A 9 -0.38 -2.89 -11.76
C LEU A 9 0.88 -2.75 -10.90
N CYS A 10 1.07 -3.60 -9.91
CA CYS A 10 2.24 -3.53 -9.04
C CYS A 10 3.49 -3.98 -9.80
N GLN A 11 4.51 -3.12 -9.87
CA GLN A 11 5.77 -3.40 -10.58
C GLN A 11 6.97 -3.58 -9.64
N GLY A 12 6.73 -3.81 -8.35
CA GLY A 12 7.78 -4.13 -7.39
C GLY A 12 8.70 -2.96 -6.96
N TYR A 13 8.24 -1.71 -7.04
CA TYR A 13 9.07 -0.53 -6.70
C TYR A 13 9.44 -0.43 -5.21
N GLY A 14 8.68 -1.05 -4.31
CA GLY A 14 8.91 -1.00 -2.85
C GLY A 14 8.62 0.33 -2.13
N LEU A 15 8.41 1.44 -2.86
CA LEU A 15 8.25 2.78 -2.29
C LEU A 15 7.05 2.95 -1.34
N CYS A 16 6.01 2.14 -1.49
CA CYS A 16 4.83 2.20 -0.66
C CYS A 16 5.04 1.66 0.77
N GLN A 17 6.07 0.86 1.01
CA GLN A 17 6.29 0.23 2.31
C GLN A 17 6.87 1.20 3.35
N GLU A 18 7.73 2.14 2.93
CA GLU A 18 8.33 3.15 3.82
C GLU A 18 7.28 4.01 4.56
N PRO A 19 6.26 4.59 3.90
CA PRO A 19 5.25 5.40 4.59
C PRO A 19 4.22 4.58 5.38
N ALA A 20 4.04 3.29 5.06
CA ALA A 20 3.03 2.45 5.69
C ALA A 20 3.54 1.04 6.01
N PRO A 21 4.61 0.91 6.83
CA PRO A 21 5.24 -0.37 7.13
C PRO A 21 4.32 -1.33 7.89
N GLU A 22 3.32 -0.79 8.60
CA GLU A 22 2.35 -1.59 9.34
C GLU A 22 1.19 -2.11 8.45
N LEU A 23 0.97 -1.48 7.29
CA LEU A 23 -0.12 -1.81 6.37
C LEU A 23 0.35 -2.59 5.14
N ILE A 24 1.61 -2.42 4.76
CA ILE A 24 2.18 -2.98 3.54
C ILE A 24 3.41 -3.79 3.88
N ASP A 25 3.45 -5.00 3.33
CA ASP A 25 4.61 -5.85 3.27
C ASP A 25 5.15 -5.92 1.84
N LEU A 26 6.43 -6.26 1.70
CA LEU A 26 7.04 -6.55 0.40
C LEU A 26 7.53 -8.00 0.41
N ASP A 27 7.26 -8.72 -0.66
CA ASP A 27 7.86 -10.04 -0.86
C ASP A 27 9.35 -9.96 -1.24
N GLU A 28 9.98 -11.11 -1.44
CA GLU A 28 11.40 -11.24 -1.82
C GLU A 28 11.74 -10.59 -3.19
N TRP A 29 10.73 -10.29 -4.00
CA TRP A 29 10.88 -9.62 -5.30
C TRP A 29 10.42 -8.15 -5.27
N GLY A 30 10.05 -7.63 -4.10
CA GLY A 30 9.63 -6.24 -3.91
C GLY A 30 8.17 -5.96 -4.25
N TYR A 31 7.35 -6.97 -4.57
CA TYR A 31 5.92 -6.76 -4.81
C TYR A 31 5.20 -6.54 -3.48
N ALA A 32 4.30 -5.57 -3.49
CA ALA A 32 3.53 -5.21 -2.32
C ALA A 32 2.50 -6.27 -1.96
N GLN A 33 2.23 -6.42 -0.68
CA GLN A 33 1.08 -7.13 -0.11
C GLN A 33 0.46 -6.26 0.99
N VAL A 34 -0.87 -6.19 1.06
CA VAL A 34 -1.54 -5.41 2.11
C VAL A 34 -1.82 -6.34 3.31
N ARG A 35 -1.31 -5.99 4.50
CA ARG A 35 -1.41 -6.76 5.77
C ARG A 35 -2.83 -6.81 6.37
N GLY A 36 -3.81 -6.28 5.66
CA GLY A 36 -5.22 -6.27 6.02
C GLY A 36 -5.97 -5.26 5.18
N THR A 37 -7.19 -5.58 4.77
CA THR A 37 -7.94 -4.68 3.87
C THR A 37 -8.40 -3.40 4.57
N THR A 38 -8.54 -3.42 5.90
CA THR A 38 -9.05 -2.29 6.69
C THR A 38 -7.90 -1.45 7.23
N VAL A 39 -7.95 -0.15 7.02
CA VAL A 39 -7.01 0.80 7.63
C VAL A 39 -7.43 1.03 9.08
N PRO A 40 -6.54 0.83 10.08
CA PRO A 40 -6.83 1.10 11.48
C PRO A 40 -6.97 2.61 11.73
N GLU A 41 -7.64 2.97 12.82
CA GLU A 41 -7.77 4.38 13.24
C GLU A 41 -6.38 4.97 13.52
N GLY A 42 -6.08 6.13 12.93
CA GLY A 42 -4.77 6.77 12.97
C GLY A 42 -3.81 6.33 11.86
N GLY A 43 -4.18 5.32 11.06
CA GLY A 43 -3.40 4.82 9.92
C GLY A 43 -3.70 5.51 8.58
N GLU A 44 -4.64 6.46 8.54
CA GLU A 44 -5.14 7.07 7.31
C GLU A 44 -4.07 7.87 6.57
N GLU A 45 -3.26 8.66 7.28
CA GLU A 45 -2.15 9.42 6.68
C GLU A 45 -1.08 8.50 6.09
N ALA A 46 -0.69 7.46 6.82
CA ALA A 46 0.26 6.45 6.34
C ALA A 46 -0.26 5.76 5.08
N ALA A 47 -1.53 5.33 5.09
CA ALA A 47 -2.15 4.69 3.94
C ALA A 47 -2.24 5.63 2.73
N ALA A 48 -2.55 6.92 2.94
CA ALA A 48 -2.60 7.92 1.87
C ALA A 48 -1.20 8.21 1.29
N ALA A 49 -0.18 8.29 2.15
CA ALA A 49 1.21 8.45 1.74
C ALA A 49 1.70 7.23 0.92
N ALA A 50 1.34 6.00 1.30
CA ALA A 50 1.64 4.81 0.53
C ALA A 50 1.00 4.79 -0.86
N VAL A 51 -0.25 5.25 -0.98
CA VAL A 51 -0.93 5.43 -2.27
C VAL A 51 -0.18 6.45 -3.12
N ALA A 52 0.20 7.60 -2.56
CA ALA A 52 0.92 8.66 -3.26
C ALA A 52 2.35 8.25 -3.69
N ALA A 53 2.99 7.38 -2.92
CA ALA A 53 4.32 6.86 -3.24
C ALA A 53 4.34 5.87 -4.41
N CYS A 54 3.19 5.31 -4.81
CA CYS A 54 3.12 4.31 -5.86
C CYS A 54 3.20 4.95 -7.28
N PRO A 55 4.28 4.73 -8.05
CA PRO A 55 4.46 5.38 -9.36
C PRO A 55 3.44 4.94 -10.41
N ASN A 56 2.93 3.71 -10.27
CA ASN A 56 2.01 3.09 -11.22
C ASN A 56 0.57 2.99 -10.69
N SER A 57 0.26 3.74 -9.61
CA SER A 57 -1.08 3.80 -9.00
C SER A 57 -1.72 2.43 -8.72
N ALA A 58 -0.91 1.45 -8.31
CA ALA A 58 -1.39 0.11 -7.95
C ALA A 58 -2.16 0.08 -6.62
N LEU A 59 -1.99 1.10 -5.77
CA LEU A 59 -2.66 1.21 -4.48
C LEU A 59 -3.80 2.23 -4.54
N ARG A 60 -4.90 1.96 -3.83
CA ARG A 60 -6.03 2.88 -3.70
C ARG A 60 -6.71 2.78 -2.34
N LEU A 61 -7.22 3.92 -1.88
CA LEU A 61 -8.10 4.01 -0.72
C LEU A 61 -9.56 4.03 -1.15
N VAL A 62 -10.38 3.19 -0.54
CA VAL A 62 -11.84 3.19 -0.71
C VAL A 62 -12.53 3.37 0.64
N LYS A 63 -13.72 3.97 0.67
CA LYS A 63 -14.47 4.17 1.93
C LYS A 63 -14.96 2.84 2.51
#